data_AF-A0A7V9G3K2-F1
#
_entry.id   AF-A0A7V9G3K2-F1
#
_cell.length_a   1.000
_cell.length_b   1.000
_cell.length_c   1.000
_cell.angle_alpha   90.00
_cell.angle_beta   90.00
_cell.angle_gamma   90.00
#
_symmetry.space_group_name_H-M   'P 1'
#
loop_
_entity.id
_entity.type
_entity.pdbx_description
1 polymer ?
#
loop_
_entity_poly.entity_id
_entity_poly.type
_entity_poly.pdbx_seq_one_letter_code
_entity_poly.pdbx_strand_id
1 'polypeptide(L)'
;MAPTPDEERTKAAIISAIHGVVQGMDGILSATITGSFAHGQGLDGISDIDLVVIVEPLDEGRFKKLKERLSEVVGAAVAAQGLALRINATLGPLKFNAPGTAVLHLMPYSPEGHRDHAILSPFTCFDWQRSPTLAGSSLAAIYPVFSLQPRHFFGSRRSASDYLRDLDRGVISFRSLSFADGGPAEIPAEKAMDGRDRHEFGYHVMRFLMQNLVKLVAKGNEALDGEVLIDRFFSSFPDGKETFAAWYRQLATMKRSGDFTPGMVDLDNRVRAFVNAFERQFRREFSEKARRHTWFRHAPTRSNGAVGEAAVFQGAIDPPISATSPADFEPLRLALAGQTISRAYRSRLGRSGDSFNRLRTSVSGIPEAVTDPRLDEIRYGACEGLTVSEARAAHPGLFSAWARGDDPPFPGGGERMADVRGRVRSFLDECSARDDPSLVCTHNVVLRALVGELMGVPLGQEHHLRIPHLRPFTLVATATFGMFLDLDDPTERQLFSAFFKKPAG
;
A
#
# COMPACT_ATOMS: atom_id res chain seq x y z
N MET A 1 19.16 -0.23 26.23
CA MET A 1 19.47 0.68 27.36
C MET A 1 18.71 1.96 27.13
N ALA A 2 18.38 2.73 28.17
CA ALA A 2 17.90 4.10 27.96
C ALA A 2 19.04 4.93 27.34
N PRO A 3 18.75 5.83 26.40
CA PRO A 3 19.79 6.67 25.81
C PRO A 3 20.37 7.59 26.88
N THR A 4 21.64 7.93 26.71
CA THR A 4 22.24 9.01 27.51
C THR A 4 21.69 10.37 27.05
N PRO A 5 21.66 11.39 27.93
CA PRO A 5 21.27 12.75 27.52
C PRO A 5 22.12 13.31 26.36
N ASP A 6 23.33 12.80 26.17
CA ASP A 6 24.22 13.21 25.08
C ASP A 6 23.83 12.59 23.74
N GLU A 7 23.42 11.31 23.75
CA GLU A 7 22.87 10.62 22.58
C GLU A 7 21.56 11.28 22.13
N GLU A 8 20.68 11.66 23.07
CA GLU A 8 19.44 12.37 22.77
C GLU A 8 19.71 13.74 22.11
N ARG A 9 20.63 14.53 22.70
CA ARG A 9 21.04 15.82 22.11
C ARG A 9 21.65 15.65 20.73
N THR A 10 22.49 14.64 20.54
CA THR A 10 23.11 14.34 19.25
C THR A 10 22.06 14.00 18.21
N LYS A 11 21.13 13.10 18.54
CA LYS A 11 20.03 12.74 17.65
C LYS A 11 19.20 13.97 17.27
N ALA A 12 18.84 14.80 18.24
CA ALA A 12 18.10 16.04 18.00
C ALA A 12 18.87 17.02 17.09
N ALA A 13 20.19 17.16 17.29
CA ALA A 13 21.04 18.00 16.45
C ALA A 13 21.09 17.51 15.00
N ILE A 14 21.22 16.20 14.79
CA ILE A 14 21.21 15.58 13.44
C ILE A 14 19.86 15.80 12.75
N ILE A 15 18.75 15.54 13.46
CA ILE A 15 17.40 15.77 12.92
C ILE A 15 17.20 17.24 12.58
N SER A 16 17.60 18.16 13.46
CA SER A 16 17.52 19.60 13.23
C SER A 16 18.37 20.05 12.04
N ALA A 17 19.56 19.48 11.87
CA ALA A 17 20.44 19.75 10.73
C ALA A 17 19.79 19.31 9.41
N ILE A 18 19.22 18.10 9.37
CA ILE A 18 18.49 17.59 8.20
C ILE A 18 17.29 18.49 7.90
N HIS A 19 16.46 18.79 8.90
CA HIS A 19 15.27 19.63 8.76
C HIS A 19 15.62 21.04 8.28
N GLY A 20 16.68 21.64 8.81
CA GLY A 20 17.16 22.96 8.39
C GLY A 20 17.60 23.00 6.93
N VAL A 21 18.27 21.94 6.43
CA VAL A 21 18.63 21.84 5.02
C VAL A 21 17.39 21.73 4.15
N VAL A 22 16.48 20.80 4.47
CA VAL A 22 15.32 20.50 3.60
C VAL A 22 14.27 21.61 3.60
N GLN A 23 14.06 22.30 4.73
CA GLN A 23 13.15 23.45 4.80
C GLN A 23 13.70 24.69 4.10
N GLY A 24 15.03 24.80 3.99
CA GLY A 24 15.71 25.91 3.31
C GLY A 24 15.86 25.70 1.79
N MET A 25 15.32 24.63 1.23
CA MET A 25 15.43 24.30 -0.20
C MET A 25 14.06 24.31 -0.88
N ASP A 26 13.93 25.17 -1.90
CA ASP A 26 12.71 25.23 -2.73
C ASP A 26 12.44 23.90 -3.44
N GLY A 27 11.15 23.56 -3.57
CA GLY A 27 10.69 22.36 -4.27
C GLY A 27 10.71 21.08 -3.44
N ILE A 28 11.15 21.11 -2.17
CA ILE A 28 10.98 19.98 -1.26
C ILE A 28 9.56 19.99 -0.68
N LEU A 29 8.81 18.92 -0.92
CA LEU A 29 7.42 18.78 -0.51
C LEU A 29 7.28 17.99 0.79
N SER A 30 8.18 17.04 1.00
CA SER A 30 8.22 16.14 2.14
C SER A 30 9.65 15.69 2.36
N ALA A 31 10.09 15.68 3.61
CA ALA A 31 11.30 15.00 4.05
C ALA A 31 10.94 14.20 5.29
N THR A 32 11.09 12.88 5.23
CA THR A 32 10.70 11.97 6.31
C THR A 32 11.89 11.10 6.70
N ILE A 33 12.32 11.19 7.95
CA ILE A 33 13.34 10.30 8.53
C ILE A 33 12.61 9.05 8.99
N THR A 34 13.03 7.86 8.56
CA THR A 34 12.36 6.58 8.83
C THR A 34 13.32 5.56 9.43
N GLY A 35 12.87 4.31 9.57
CA GLY A 35 13.70 3.20 10.03
C GLY A 35 14.08 3.31 11.52
N SER A 36 15.11 2.56 11.90
CA SER A 36 15.51 2.40 13.30
C SER A 36 15.93 3.72 13.94
N PHE A 37 16.58 4.61 13.19
CA PHE A 37 17.02 5.91 13.71
C PHE A 37 15.84 6.80 14.08
N ALA A 38 14.75 6.82 13.30
CA ALA A 38 13.57 7.60 13.64
C ALA A 38 12.91 7.13 14.95
N HIS A 39 12.78 5.81 15.13
CA HIS A 39 12.02 5.21 16.22
C HIS A 39 12.85 4.90 17.50
N GLY A 40 14.18 4.82 17.38
CA GLY A 40 15.09 4.60 18.51
C GLY A 40 15.08 5.79 19.48
N GLN A 41 15.52 5.59 20.72
CA GLN A 41 15.60 6.66 21.71
C GLN A 41 16.97 7.37 21.68
N GLY A 42 18.04 6.66 21.28
CA GLY A 42 19.40 7.20 21.16
C GLY A 42 19.94 7.18 19.73
N LEU A 43 21.22 6.84 19.57
CA LEU A 43 21.90 6.75 18.27
C LEU A 43 21.76 5.39 17.58
N ASP A 44 20.78 4.59 17.99
CA ASP A 44 20.43 3.34 17.32
C ASP A 44 20.14 3.61 15.84
N GLY A 45 20.85 2.90 14.95
CA GLY A 45 20.69 3.11 13.50
C GLY A 45 21.39 4.36 12.95
N ILE A 46 22.29 5.00 13.69
CA ILE A 46 23.12 6.10 13.16
C ILE A 46 23.95 5.70 11.93
N SER A 47 24.25 4.41 11.78
CA SER A 47 24.91 3.84 10.59
C SER A 47 23.96 3.59 9.42
N ASP A 48 22.69 4.00 9.51
CA ASP A 48 21.64 3.81 8.49
C ASP A 48 20.45 4.76 8.74
N ILE A 49 20.69 6.06 8.68
CA ILE A 49 19.66 7.10 8.83
C ILE A 49 18.88 7.19 7.52
N ASP A 50 17.75 6.50 7.45
CA ASP A 50 16.87 6.50 6.28
C ASP A 50 16.16 7.85 6.14
N LEU A 51 16.46 8.59 5.07
CA LEU A 51 15.85 9.88 4.74
C LEU A 51 15.16 9.80 3.37
N VAL A 52 13.83 9.82 3.39
CA VAL A 52 12.99 9.85 2.19
C VAL A 52 12.64 11.30 1.88
N VAL A 53 12.96 11.79 0.69
CA VAL A 53 12.70 13.18 0.29
C VAL A 53 11.87 13.21 -0.98
N ILE A 54 10.75 13.93 -0.97
CA ILE A 54 9.94 14.18 -2.14
C ILE A 54 10.24 15.58 -2.68
N VAL A 55 10.74 15.64 -3.92
CA VAL A 55 11.25 16.87 -4.55
C VAL A 55 10.59 17.07 -5.92
N GLU A 56 10.13 18.28 -6.21
CA GLU A 56 9.46 18.62 -7.48
C GLU A 56 9.95 19.94 -8.10
N PRO A 57 10.50 19.92 -9.33
CA PRO A 57 11.00 18.74 -10.06
C PRO A 57 12.19 18.09 -9.33
N LEU A 58 12.37 16.78 -9.55
CA LEU A 58 13.58 16.04 -9.21
C LEU A 58 14.51 15.99 -10.44
N ASP A 59 15.49 16.90 -10.48
CA ASP A 59 16.52 16.97 -11.52
C ASP A 59 17.93 16.79 -10.93
N GLU A 60 18.93 16.64 -11.81
CA GLU A 60 20.32 16.39 -11.42
C GLU A 60 20.90 17.54 -10.56
N GLY A 61 20.59 18.78 -10.91
CA GLY A 61 21.11 19.97 -10.24
C GLY A 61 20.59 20.06 -8.81
N ARG A 62 19.28 19.86 -8.62
CA ARG A 62 18.64 19.83 -7.30
C ARG A 62 19.12 18.66 -6.46
N PHE A 63 19.26 17.48 -7.05
CA PHE A 63 19.80 16.31 -6.36
C PHE A 63 21.24 16.55 -5.86
N LYS A 64 22.12 17.08 -6.73
CA LYS A 64 23.51 17.43 -6.36
C LYS A 64 23.53 18.47 -5.23
N LYS A 65 22.76 19.56 -5.38
CA LYS A 65 22.66 20.61 -4.35
C LYS A 65 22.15 20.08 -3.01
N LEU A 66 21.12 19.22 -3.02
CA LEU A 66 20.60 18.58 -1.81
C LEU A 66 21.68 17.74 -1.13
N LYS A 67 22.37 16.90 -1.89
CA LYS A 67 23.45 16.05 -1.39
C LYS A 67 24.60 16.86 -0.82
N GLU A 68 25.04 17.92 -1.49
CA GLU A 68 26.11 18.82 -1.04
C GLU A 68 25.73 19.52 0.28
N ARG A 69 24.54 20.11 0.34
CA ARG A 69 24.04 20.80 1.54
C ARG A 69 23.86 19.87 2.73
N LEU A 70 23.33 18.66 2.51
CA LEU A 70 23.25 17.64 3.54
C LEU A 70 24.67 17.23 4.01
N SER A 71 25.60 17.04 3.08
CA SER A 71 26.98 16.67 3.41
C SER A 71 27.67 17.70 4.30
N GLU A 72 27.45 19.00 4.03
CA GLU A 72 28.01 20.10 4.80
C GLU A 72 27.38 20.20 6.19
N VAL A 73 26.05 20.38 6.25
CA VAL A 73 25.34 20.75 7.49
C VAL A 73 25.21 19.54 8.41
N VAL A 74 24.83 18.37 7.89
CA VAL A 74 24.76 17.14 8.69
C VAL A 74 26.17 16.66 9.03
N GLY A 75 27.13 16.85 8.11
CA GLY A 75 28.54 16.53 8.35
C GLY A 75 29.09 17.27 9.57
N ALA A 76 28.83 18.57 9.68
CA ALA A 76 29.20 19.35 10.85
C ALA A 76 28.53 18.84 12.14
N ALA A 77 27.24 18.49 12.07
CA ALA A 77 26.49 18.00 13.23
C ALA A 77 27.02 16.65 13.76
N VAL A 78 27.41 15.73 12.87
CA VAL A 78 28.00 14.44 13.29
C VAL A 78 29.48 14.56 13.66
N ALA A 79 30.23 15.46 13.02
CA ALA A 79 31.64 15.70 13.33
C ALA A 79 31.83 16.27 14.74
N ALA A 80 30.88 17.07 15.22
CA ALA A 80 30.84 17.54 16.60
C ALA A 80 30.78 16.40 17.64
N GLN A 81 30.47 15.18 17.20
CA GLN A 81 30.36 13.96 18.01
C GLN A 81 31.48 12.95 17.69
N GLY A 82 32.52 13.36 16.94
CA GLY A 82 33.64 12.51 16.56
C GLY A 82 33.30 11.47 15.48
N LEU A 83 32.21 11.67 14.73
CA LEU A 83 31.80 10.75 13.67
C LEU A 83 32.05 11.34 12.27
N ALA A 84 32.37 10.48 11.31
CA ALA A 84 32.41 10.83 9.89
C ALA A 84 31.01 10.64 9.25
N LEU A 85 30.61 11.52 8.34
CA LEU A 85 29.39 11.35 7.55
C LEU A 85 29.68 10.62 6.23
N ARG A 86 28.84 9.64 5.90
CA ARG A 86 28.74 9.07 4.55
C ARG A 86 27.31 9.24 4.04
N ILE A 87 27.14 9.80 2.83
CA ILE A 87 25.82 9.79 2.16
C ILE A 87 25.73 8.59 1.24
N ASN A 88 24.77 7.71 1.50
CA ASN A 88 24.35 6.65 0.60
C ASN A 88 23.12 7.11 -0.18
N ALA A 89 23.24 7.27 -1.50
CA ALA A 89 22.11 7.65 -2.37
C ALA A 89 21.71 6.52 -3.33
N THR A 90 21.99 5.28 -2.95
CA THR A 90 21.47 4.10 -3.66
C THR A 90 20.05 3.80 -3.20
N LEU A 91 19.24 3.19 -4.04
CA LEU A 91 17.91 2.72 -3.71
C LEU A 91 17.98 1.22 -3.44
N GLY A 92 17.99 0.85 -2.17
CA GLY A 92 17.86 -0.54 -1.75
C GLY A 92 18.48 -0.88 -0.42
N PRO A 93 18.67 -2.18 -0.10
CA PRO A 93 19.07 -2.60 1.24
C PRO A 93 20.59 -2.53 1.41
N LEU A 94 21.30 -1.77 0.58
CA LEU A 94 22.75 -1.65 0.62
C LEU A 94 23.16 -0.82 1.85
N LYS A 95 23.88 -1.46 2.77
CA LYS A 95 24.35 -0.83 4.02
C LYS A 95 25.85 -0.58 3.99
N PHE A 96 26.27 0.42 4.75
CA PHE A 96 27.68 0.76 4.95
C PHE A 96 27.99 0.79 6.45
N ASN A 97 28.76 -0.18 6.93
CA ASN A 97 28.92 -0.41 8.37
C ASN A 97 30.35 -0.11 8.86
N ALA A 98 30.90 1.04 8.48
CA ALA A 98 32.24 1.44 8.91
C ALA A 98 32.23 1.98 10.37
N PRO A 99 33.18 1.58 11.23
CA PRO A 99 33.31 2.13 12.58
C PRO A 99 33.44 3.66 12.55
N GLY A 100 32.84 4.34 13.54
CA GLY A 100 32.90 5.81 13.65
C GLY A 100 32.23 6.56 12.48
N THR A 101 31.35 5.91 11.72
CA THR A 101 30.68 6.51 10.56
C THR A 101 29.17 6.57 10.79
N ALA A 102 28.60 7.78 10.66
CA ALA A 102 27.18 7.97 10.48
C ALA A 102 26.85 7.86 8.98
N VAL A 103 25.79 7.14 8.63
CA VAL A 103 25.37 7.01 7.23
C VAL A 103 24.00 7.62 7.05
N LEU A 104 23.91 8.61 6.17
CA LEU A 104 22.64 9.17 5.72
C LEU A 104 22.23 8.48 4.43
N HIS A 105 21.22 7.62 4.50
CA HIS A 105 20.63 6.96 3.35
C HIS A 105 19.57 7.85 2.72
N LEU A 106 19.98 8.61 1.69
CA LEU A 106 19.18 9.58 0.99
C LEU A 106 18.42 8.93 -0.17
N MET A 107 17.09 8.86 -0.05
CA MET A 107 16.18 8.32 -1.06
C MET A 107 15.28 9.43 -1.62
N PRO A 108 15.70 10.12 -2.70
CA PRO A 108 14.91 11.17 -3.31
C PRO A 108 13.93 10.59 -4.34
N TYR A 109 12.70 11.12 -4.35
CA TYR A 109 11.67 10.77 -5.32
C TYR A 109 10.99 12.04 -5.84
N SER A 110 10.52 12.02 -7.10
CA SER A 110 9.45 12.92 -7.52
C SER A 110 8.13 12.49 -6.88
N PRO A 111 7.09 13.34 -6.87
CA PRO A 111 5.75 12.93 -6.43
C PRO A 111 5.25 11.68 -7.17
N GLU A 112 5.41 11.63 -8.49
CA GLU A 112 5.07 10.47 -9.30
C GLU A 112 5.91 9.24 -8.94
N GLY A 113 7.21 9.43 -8.68
CA GLY A 113 8.11 8.36 -8.24
C GLY A 113 7.72 7.78 -6.87
N HIS A 114 7.27 8.62 -5.93
CA HIS A 114 6.74 8.16 -4.63
C HIS A 114 5.45 7.35 -4.80
N ARG A 115 4.51 7.83 -5.63
CA ARG A 115 3.30 7.08 -5.95
C ARG A 115 3.63 5.71 -6.54
N ASP A 116 4.56 5.67 -7.49
CA ASP A 116 4.99 4.41 -8.12
C ASP A 116 5.67 3.48 -7.10
N HIS A 117 6.47 4.03 -6.19
CA HIS A 117 7.07 3.25 -5.10
C HIS A 117 6.03 2.71 -4.12
N ALA A 118 5.00 3.49 -3.78
CA ALA A 118 3.90 3.06 -2.93
C ALA A 118 3.09 1.90 -3.53
N ILE A 119 2.88 1.88 -4.86
CA ILE A 119 2.17 0.80 -5.56
C ILE A 119 3.08 -0.43 -5.72
N LEU A 120 4.34 -0.24 -6.15
CA LEU A 120 5.25 -1.33 -6.49
C LEU A 120 6.01 -1.91 -5.29
N SER A 121 6.09 -1.19 -4.18
CA SER A 121 6.79 -1.56 -2.94
C SER A 121 5.99 -1.14 -1.70
N PRO A 122 4.72 -1.60 -1.58
CA PRO A 122 3.78 -1.09 -0.58
C PRO A 122 4.22 -1.37 0.86
N PHE A 123 4.92 -2.47 1.12
CA PHE A 123 5.41 -2.80 2.47
C PHE A 123 6.28 -1.70 3.05
N THR A 124 7.25 -1.22 2.26
CA THR A 124 8.21 -0.20 2.65
C THR A 124 7.53 1.15 2.86
N CYS A 125 6.72 1.59 1.89
CA CYS A 125 5.99 2.85 2.01
C CYS A 125 4.97 2.84 3.17
N PHE A 126 4.34 1.69 3.42
CA PHE A 126 3.46 1.52 4.58
C PHE A 126 4.25 1.65 5.88
N ASP A 127 5.45 1.09 6.01
CA ASP A 127 6.29 1.36 7.19
C ASP A 127 6.68 2.85 7.30
N TRP A 128 7.07 3.47 6.20
CA TRP A 128 7.56 4.86 6.19
C TRP A 128 6.51 5.88 6.61
N GLN A 129 5.24 5.72 6.21
CA GLN A 129 4.19 6.68 6.55
C GLN A 129 3.87 6.77 8.05
N ARG A 130 4.41 5.88 8.88
CA ARG A 130 4.27 5.95 10.34
C ARG A 130 5.24 6.92 11.00
N SER A 131 6.30 7.31 10.31
CA SER A 131 7.33 8.10 10.96
C SER A 131 6.76 9.44 11.43
N PRO A 132 6.93 9.80 12.72
CA PRO A 132 6.57 11.11 13.22
C PRO A 132 7.63 12.18 12.89
N THR A 133 8.81 11.76 12.41
CA THR A 133 9.95 12.65 12.17
C THR A 133 9.93 13.13 10.73
N LEU A 134 9.22 14.23 10.49
CA LEU A 134 9.05 14.79 9.16
C LEU A 134 9.14 16.32 9.11
N ALA A 135 9.50 16.83 7.94
CA ALA A 135 9.40 18.24 7.56
C ALA A 135 8.60 18.35 6.24
N GLY A 136 7.65 19.29 6.18
CA GLY A 136 6.72 19.43 5.06
C GLY A 136 5.48 18.54 5.19
N SER A 137 4.96 18.05 4.07
CA SER A 137 3.84 17.10 4.05
C SER A 137 4.30 15.71 4.50
N SER A 138 3.41 14.91 5.08
CA SER A 138 3.70 13.48 5.27
C SER A 138 3.70 12.74 3.92
N LEU A 139 4.42 11.62 3.84
CA LEU A 139 4.39 10.76 2.64
C LEU A 139 2.97 10.34 2.27
N ALA A 140 2.14 10.02 3.26
CA ALA A 140 0.74 9.66 3.06
C ALA A 140 -0.14 10.82 2.58
N ALA A 141 0.22 12.08 2.88
CA ALA A 141 -0.47 13.24 2.36
C ALA A 141 -0.21 13.49 0.87
N ILE A 142 0.92 12.99 0.34
CA ILE A 142 1.27 13.03 -1.09
C ILE A 142 0.62 11.85 -1.80
N TYR A 143 0.85 10.63 -1.31
CA TYR A 143 0.17 9.41 -1.75
C TYR A 143 0.24 8.33 -0.65
N PRO A 144 -0.91 7.87 -0.11
CA PRO A 144 -0.95 6.91 1.00
C PRO A 144 -0.88 5.46 0.53
N VAL A 145 -0.33 4.58 1.38
CA VAL A 145 -0.62 3.15 1.35
C VAL A 145 -1.71 2.88 2.38
N PHE A 146 -2.90 2.50 1.92
CA PHE A 146 -4.06 2.29 2.79
C PHE A 146 -3.99 0.97 3.55
N SER A 147 -3.80 -0.13 2.83
CA SER A 147 -3.67 -1.47 3.39
C SER A 147 -2.80 -2.36 2.50
N LEU A 148 -2.22 -3.40 3.09
CA LEU A 148 -1.58 -4.47 2.34
C LEU A 148 -2.63 -5.38 1.70
N GLN A 149 -2.28 -5.97 0.56
CA GLN A 149 -3.10 -6.90 -0.22
C GLN A 149 -2.34 -8.22 -0.40
N PRO A 150 -3.02 -9.37 -0.54
CA PRO A 150 -2.37 -10.68 -0.66
C PRO A 150 -1.35 -10.76 -1.80
N ARG A 151 -1.66 -10.21 -2.99
CA ARG A 151 -0.73 -10.15 -4.13
C ARG A 151 0.61 -9.49 -3.81
N HIS A 152 0.69 -8.59 -2.83
CA HIS A 152 1.93 -7.86 -2.56
C HIS A 152 3.08 -8.81 -2.21
N PHE A 153 2.82 -9.99 -1.63
CA PHE A 153 3.88 -10.94 -1.25
C PHE A 153 4.60 -11.60 -2.43
N PHE A 154 3.96 -11.64 -3.61
CA PHE A 154 4.49 -12.34 -4.80
C PHE A 154 4.53 -11.49 -6.06
N GLY A 155 3.77 -10.40 -6.13
CA GLY A 155 3.69 -9.49 -7.29
C GLY A 155 4.41 -8.16 -7.11
N SER A 156 4.86 -7.81 -5.89
CA SER A 156 5.58 -6.55 -5.64
C SER A 156 7.09 -6.67 -5.87
N ARG A 157 7.77 -5.53 -6.05
CA ARG A 157 9.25 -5.48 -6.05
C ARG A 157 9.75 -5.95 -4.68
N ARG A 158 10.73 -6.87 -4.67
CA ARG A 158 11.25 -7.54 -3.46
C ARG A 158 10.22 -8.47 -2.82
N SER A 159 9.65 -9.33 -3.66
CA SER A 159 8.89 -10.49 -3.21
C SER A 159 9.78 -11.47 -2.43
N ALA A 160 9.16 -12.43 -1.74
CA ALA A 160 9.88 -13.57 -1.13
C ALA A 160 10.85 -14.25 -2.14
N SER A 161 10.43 -14.36 -3.40
CA SER A 161 11.21 -14.99 -4.47
C SER A 161 12.43 -14.16 -4.91
N ASP A 162 12.33 -12.82 -4.90
CA ASP A 162 13.47 -11.94 -5.18
C ASP A 162 14.53 -12.08 -4.08
N TYR A 163 14.11 -12.14 -2.81
CA TYR A 163 15.03 -12.31 -1.69
C TYR A 163 15.79 -13.64 -1.76
N LEU A 164 15.10 -14.74 -2.11
CA LEU A 164 15.76 -16.03 -2.30
C LEU A 164 16.77 -15.99 -3.46
N ARG A 165 16.44 -15.30 -4.55
CA ARG A 165 17.35 -15.17 -5.70
C ARG A 165 18.64 -14.44 -5.33
N ASP A 166 18.54 -13.36 -4.56
CA ASP A 166 19.70 -12.60 -4.06
C ASP A 166 20.57 -13.46 -3.14
N LEU A 167 19.95 -14.21 -2.22
CA LEU A 167 20.64 -15.14 -1.32
C LEU A 167 21.38 -16.25 -2.10
N ASP A 168 20.73 -16.85 -3.09
CA ASP A 168 21.27 -17.94 -3.92
C ASP A 168 22.46 -17.50 -4.74
N ARG A 169 22.42 -16.25 -5.22
CA ARG A 169 23.51 -15.64 -5.97
C ARG A 169 24.60 -15.05 -5.07
N GLY A 170 24.34 -14.93 -3.77
CA GLY A 170 25.23 -14.28 -2.81
C GLY A 170 25.43 -12.79 -3.12
N VAL A 171 24.39 -12.10 -3.58
CA VAL A 171 24.46 -10.67 -3.95
C VAL A 171 23.35 -9.86 -3.29
N ILE A 172 23.65 -8.61 -2.97
CA ILE A 172 22.67 -7.59 -2.62
C ILE A 172 22.32 -6.81 -3.89
N SER A 173 21.07 -6.92 -4.34
CA SER A 173 20.55 -6.11 -5.44
C SER A 173 20.12 -4.72 -4.96
N PHE A 174 20.66 -3.67 -5.58
CA PHE A 174 20.31 -2.28 -5.33
C PHE A 174 20.21 -1.50 -6.64
N ARG A 175 19.87 -0.20 -6.57
CA ARG A 175 19.84 0.67 -7.75
C ARG A 175 20.55 1.97 -7.49
N SER A 176 21.20 2.51 -8.51
CA SER A 176 21.81 3.84 -8.50
C SER A 176 20.91 4.82 -9.25
N LEU A 177 20.84 6.05 -8.77
CA LEU A 177 20.08 7.10 -9.45
C LEU A 177 20.92 7.73 -10.57
N SER A 178 20.33 7.87 -11.75
CA SER A 178 20.90 8.54 -12.93
C SER A 178 19.92 9.58 -13.47
N PHE A 179 20.42 10.56 -14.22
CA PHE A 179 19.62 11.68 -14.76
C PHE A 179 19.81 11.87 -16.27
N ALA A 180 20.21 10.81 -16.99
CA ALA A 180 20.65 10.90 -18.39
C ALA A 180 19.60 11.42 -19.39
N ASP A 181 18.29 11.28 -19.11
CA ASP A 181 17.20 11.54 -20.07
C ASP A 181 16.19 12.61 -19.61
N GLY A 182 16.63 13.62 -18.88
CA GLY A 182 15.76 14.72 -18.43
C GLY A 182 14.86 14.38 -17.23
N GLY A 183 15.12 13.26 -16.56
CA GLY A 183 14.46 12.84 -15.32
C GLY A 183 15.22 11.72 -14.59
N PRO A 184 14.83 11.40 -13.35
CA PRO A 184 15.48 10.37 -12.55
C PRO A 184 15.21 8.97 -13.13
N ALA A 185 16.27 8.19 -13.34
CA ALA A 185 16.25 6.80 -13.75
C ALA A 185 16.98 5.91 -12.73
N GLU A 186 16.41 4.75 -12.42
CA GLU A 186 17.04 3.77 -11.53
C GLU A 186 17.86 2.75 -12.34
N ILE A 187 19.19 2.71 -12.12
CA ILE A 187 20.10 1.75 -12.78
C ILE A 187 20.35 0.57 -11.83
N PRO A 188 19.99 -0.68 -12.21
CA PRO A 188 20.29 -1.87 -11.42
C PRO A 188 21.79 -2.08 -11.19
N ALA A 189 22.16 -2.46 -9.98
CA ALA A 189 23.52 -2.80 -9.58
C ALA A 189 23.52 -3.85 -8.47
N GLU A 190 24.66 -4.50 -8.27
CA GLU A 190 24.81 -5.62 -7.33
C GLU A 190 26.12 -5.50 -6.53
N LYS A 191 26.09 -5.95 -5.28
CA LYS A 191 27.27 -6.11 -4.41
C LYS A 191 27.34 -7.55 -3.93
N ALA A 192 28.51 -8.19 -4.01
CA ALA A 192 28.73 -9.49 -3.38
C ALA A 192 28.51 -9.40 -1.85
N MET A 193 27.78 -10.36 -1.30
CA MET A 193 27.53 -10.46 0.14
C MET A 193 28.76 -11.00 0.86
N ASP A 194 29.19 -10.32 1.92
CA ASP A 194 30.10 -10.90 2.91
C ASP A 194 29.34 -11.72 3.98
N GLY A 195 30.08 -12.28 4.95
CA GLY A 195 29.49 -13.08 6.02
C GLY A 195 28.46 -12.28 6.84
N ARG A 196 28.71 -11.01 7.13
CA ARG A 196 27.79 -10.15 7.87
C ARG A 196 26.55 -9.83 7.04
N ASP A 197 26.73 -9.46 5.78
CA ASP A 197 25.64 -9.19 4.83
C ASP A 197 24.65 -10.37 4.80
N ARG A 198 25.16 -11.61 4.73
CA ARG A 198 24.31 -12.82 4.71
C ARG A 198 23.45 -12.97 5.97
N HIS A 199 24.01 -12.74 7.15
CA HIS A 199 23.26 -12.85 8.42
C HIS A 199 22.24 -11.73 8.57
N GLU A 200 22.62 -10.49 8.26
CA GLU A 200 21.70 -9.35 8.28
C GLU A 200 20.56 -9.56 7.28
N PHE A 201 20.87 -10.10 6.10
CA PHE A 201 19.90 -10.45 5.08
C PHE A 201 18.95 -11.55 5.56
N GLY A 202 19.47 -12.65 6.12
CA GLY A 202 18.65 -13.73 6.69
C GLY A 202 17.70 -13.23 7.78
N TYR A 203 18.21 -12.38 8.70
CA TYR A 203 17.37 -11.71 9.70
C TYR A 203 16.28 -10.86 9.04
N HIS A 204 16.65 -10.05 8.04
CA HIS A 204 15.75 -9.13 7.37
C HIS A 204 14.61 -9.88 6.67
N VAL A 205 14.92 -10.93 5.90
CA VAL A 205 13.92 -11.74 5.20
C VAL A 205 12.92 -12.36 6.17
N MET A 206 13.41 -12.99 7.26
CA MET A 206 12.53 -13.59 8.26
C MET A 206 11.62 -12.53 8.90
N ARG A 207 12.22 -11.43 9.39
CA ARG A 207 11.46 -10.34 10.02
C ARG A 207 10.44 -9.72 9.07
N PHE A 208 10.85 -9.47 7.83
CA PHE A 208 10.02 -8.84 6.80
C PHE A 208 8.77 -9.67 6.52
N LEU A 209 8.91 -10.97 6.26
CA LEU A 209 7.78 -11.85 5.98
C LEU A 209 6.85 -11.99 7.19
N MET A 210 7.42 -12.16 8.39
CA MET A 210 6.62 -12.25 9.61
C MET A 210 5.83 -10.95 9.85
N GLN A 211 6.50 -9.80 9.83
CA GLN A 211 5.88 -8.53 10.16
C GLN A 211 4.80 -8.15 9.15
N ASN A 212 5.08 -8.30 7.86
CA ASN A 212 4.11 -7.92 6.84
C ASN A 212 2.92 -8.88 6.79
N LEU A 213 3.08 -10.17 7.12
CA LEU A 213 1.93 -11.05 7.28
C LEU A 213 1.05 -10.59 8.43
N VAL A 214 1.63 -10.27 9.59
CA VAL A 214 0.87 -9.77 10.74
C VAL A 214 0.11 -8.48 10.39
N LYS A 215 0.76 -7.55 9.67
CA LYS A 215 0.09 -6.33 9.18
C LYS A 215 -1.07 -6.62 8.23
N LEU A 216 -0.89 -7.55 7.28
CA LEU A 216 -1.94 -7.98 6.36
C LEU A 216 -3.14 -8.50 7.14
N VAL A 217 -2.95 -9.51 8.00
CA VAL A 217 -4.06 -10.17 8.71
C VAL A 217 -4.72 -9.29 9.76
N ALA A 218 -3.96 -8.40 10.41
CA ALA A 218 -4.49 -7.44 11.38
C ALA A 218 -5.14 -6.21 10.72
N LYS A 219 -4.99 -6.03 9.40
CA LYS A 219 -5.41 -4.83 8.65
C LYS A 219 -4.90 -3.54 9.30
N GLY A 220 -3.64 -3.57 9.72
CA GLY A 220 -3.01 -2.53 10.52
C GLY A 220 -1.54 -2.37 10.21
N ASN A 221 -0.93 -1.31 10.75
CA ASN A 221 0.44 -0.92 10.42
C ASN A 221 1.35 -0.90 11.65
N GLU A 222 1.23 -1.86 12.54
CA GLU A 222 2.02 -1.88 13.77
C GLU A 222 3.48 -2.31 13.55
N ALA A 223 4.39 -1.72 14.34
CA ALA A 223 5.82 -1.97 14.30
C ALA A 223 6.21 -3.06 15.30
N LEU A 224 5.74 -4.29 15.09
CA LEU A 224 6.03 -5.37 16.03
C LEU A 224 7.48 -5.85 15.92
N ASP A 225 8.04 -6.24 17.06
CA ASP A 225 9.36 -6.84 17.19
C ASP A 225 9.39 -7.90 18.30
N GLY A 226 10.59 -8.47 18.54
CA GLY A 226 10.83 -9.41 19.63
C GLY A 226 9.89 -10.61 19.66
N GLU A 227 9.52 -11.03 20.88
CA GLU A 227 8.61 -12.16 21.11
C GLU A 227 7.18 -11.86 20.66
N VAL A 228 6.73 -10.60 20.72
CA VAL A 228 5.37 -10.23 20.27
C VAL A 228 5.19 -10.50 18.78
N LEU A 229 6.20 -10.18 17.96
CA LEU A 229 6.18 -10.51 16.54
C LEU A 229 6.18 -12.03 16.30
N ILE A 230 7.04 -12.77 17.02
CA ILE A 230 7.12 -14.23 16.92
C ILE A 230 5.76 -14.84 17.25
N ASP A 231 5.16 -14.46 18.37
CA ASP A 231 3.88 -15.01 18.83
C ASP A 231 2.75 -14.69 17.85
N ARG A 232 2.61 -13.43 17.41
CA ARG A 232 1.56 -13.04 16.44
C ARG A 232 1.71 -13.74 15.10
N PHE A 233 2.95 -13.89 14.62
CA PHE A 233 3.22 -14.60 13.38
C PHE A 233 2.85 -16.09 13.50
N PHE A 234 3.36 -16.80 14.52
CA PHE A 234 3.11 -18.24 14.65
C PHE A 234 1.70 -18.59 15.14
N SER A 235 0.95 -17.64 15.70
CA SER A 235 -0.50 -17.78 15.87
C SER A 235 -1.24 -17.84 14.53
N SER A 236 -0.70 -17.18 13.49
CA SER A 236 -1.27 -17.18 12.15
C SER A 236 -0.74 -18.36 11.33
N PHE A 237 0.59 -18.52 11.26
CA PHE A 237 1.31 -19.53 10.49
C PHE A 237 2.14 -20.44 11.40
N PRO A 238 1.57 -21.52 11.96
CA PRO A 238 2.20 -22.32 13.01
C PRO A 238 3.28 -23.29 12.54
N ASP A 239 3.37 -23.62 11.23
CA ASP A 239 4.29 -24.66 10.76
C ASP A 239 5.75 -24.28 11.11
N GLY A 240 6.43 -25.14 11.87
CA GLY A 240 7.84 -24.98 12.22
C GLY A 240 8.15 -23.97 13.33
N LYS A 241 7.15 -23.55 14.13
CA LYS A 241 7.27 -22.57 15.23
C LYS A 241 8.55 -22.73 16.04
N GLU A 242 8.75 -23.89 16.68
CA GLU A 242 9.88 -24.09 17.59
C GLU A 242 11.23 -23.84 16.92
N THR A 243 11.41 -24.40 15.72
CA THR A 243 12.64 -24.30 14.94
C THR A 243 12.89 -22.88 14.43
N PHE A 244 11.91 -22.29 13.75
CA PHE A 244 12.07 -20.99 13.10
C PHE A 244 12.14 -19.84 14.11
N ALA A 245 11.40 -19.91 15.22
CA ALA A 245 11.51 -18.93 16.30
C ALA A 245 12.92 -18.96 16.93
N ALA A 246 13.49 -20.14 17.17
CA ALA A 246 14.85 -20.26 17.68
C ALA A 246 15.89 -19.64 16.73
N TRP A 247 15.79 -19.91 15.42
CA TRP A 247 16.70 -19.32 14.43
C TRP A 247 16.56 -17.80 14.35
N TYR A 248 15.33 -17.29 14.37
CA TYR A 248 15.09 -15.85 14.37
C TYR A 248 15.67 -15.18 15.63
N ARG A 249 15.49 -15.77 16.82
CA ARG A 249 16.09 -15.26 18.07
C ARG A 249 17.61 -15.21 18.00
N GLN A 250 18.25 -16.26 17.46
CA GLN A 250 19.69 -16.29 17.29
C GLN A 250 20.16 -15.18 16.34
N LEU A 251 19.53 -15.01 15.17
CA LEU A 251 19.82 -13.93 14.24
C LEU A 251 19.57 -12.54 14.85
N ALA A 252 18.50 -12.39 15.63
CA ALA A 252 18.19 -11.15 16.32
C ALA A 252 19.26 -10.79 17.36
N THR A 253 19.78 -11.78 18.09
CA THR A 253 20.89 -11.59 19.03
C THR A 253 22.18 -11.17 18.31
N MET A 254 22.56 -11.87 17.23
CA MET A 254 23.74 -11.51 16.42
C MET A 254 23.62 -10.09 15.84
N LYS A 255 22.44 -9.72 15.34
CA LYS A 255 22.17 -8.36 14.83
C LYS A 255 22.29 -7.30 15.93
N ARG A 256 21.76 -7.57 17.14
CA ARG A 256 21.84 -6.63 18.26
C ARG A 256 23.25 -6.48 18.80
N SER A 257 24.04 -7.55 18.86
CA SER A 257 25.43 -7.49 19.31
C SER A 257 26.35 -6.88 18.24
N GLY A 258 25.96 -6.93 16.96
CA GLY A 258 26.84 -6.63 15.84
C GLY A 258 27.93 -7.68 15.64
N ASP A 259 27.87 -8.79 16.37
CA ASP A 259 28.82 -9.90 16.32
C ASP A 259 28.21 -11.09 15.58
N PHE A 260 28.86 -11.43 14.48
CA PHE A 260 28.46 -12.52 13.59
C PHE A 260 29.45 -13.69 13.62
N THR A 261 30.32 -13.75 14.63
CA THR A 261 31.37 -14.77 14.75
C THR A 261 31.20 -15.61 16.02
N PRO A 262 31.13 -16.95 15.94
CA PRO A 262 31.03 -17.72 14.70
C PRO A 262 29.69 -17.48 13.99
N GLY A 263 29.69 -17.62 12.66
CA GLY A 263 28.47 -17.53 11.88
C GLY A 263 27.49 -18.64 12.24
N MET A 264 26.21 -18.41 11.93
CA MET A 264 25.17 -19.43 12.01
C MET A 264 25.46 -20.54 10.99
N VAL A 265 25.55 -21.77 11.48
CA VAL A 265 25.73 -22.97 10.65
C VAL A 265 24.52 -23.15 9.73
N ASP A 266 24.80 -23.36 8.44
CA ASP A 266 23.79 -23.66 7.42
C ASP A 266 22.72 -22.56 7.24
N LEU A 267 23.11 -21.30 7.44
CA LEU A 267 22.24 -20.13 7.39
C LEU A 267 21.33 -20.10 6.15
N ASP A 268 21.89 -20.30 4.96
CA ASP A 268 21.14 -20.12 3.71
C ASP A 268 20.00 -21.15 3.60
N ASN A 269 20.27 -22.41 3.95
CA ASN A 269 19.27 -23.46 3.94
C ASN A 269 18.21 -23.25 5.02
N ARG A 270 18.59 -22.70 6.18
CA ARG A 270 17.63 -22.31 7.23
C ARG A 270 16.69 -21.20 6.76
N VAL A 271 17.23 -20.14 6.16
CA VAL A 271 16.42 -19.05 5.60
C VAL A 271 15.52 -19.57 4.47
N ARG A 272 16.05 -20.40 3.57
CA ARG A 272 15.26 -21.04 2.50
C ARG A 272 14.13 -21.90 3.07
N ALA A 273 14.41 -22.71 4.09
CA ALA A 273 13.42 -23.55 4.74
C ALA A 273 12.29 -22.72 5.36
N PHE A 274 12.62 -21.58 5.99
CA PHE A 274 11.65 -20.63 6.50
C PHE A 274 10.79 -20.02 5.39
N VAL A 275 11.41 -19.49 4.32
CA VAL A 275 10.65 -18.88 3.21
C VAL A 275 9.74 -19.92 2.54
N ASN A 276 10.23 -21.13 2.26
CA ASN A 276 9.41 -22.20 1.69
C ASN A 276 8.24 -22.60 2.60
N ALA A 277 8.45 -22.62 3.93
CA ALA A 277 7.37 -22.86 4.89
C ALA A 277 6.35 -21.73 4.93
N PHE A 278 6.82 -20.48 4.85
CA PHE A 278 5.95 -19.30 4.73
C PHE A 278 5.11 -19.38 3.45
N GLU A 279 5.73 -19.57 2.29
CA GLU A 279 5.03 -19.59 0.99
C GLU A 279 3.99 -20.70 0.91
N ARG A 280 4.31 -21.89 1.42
CA ARG A 280 3.37 -23.01 1.47
C ARG A 280 2.14 -22.69 2.30
N GLN A 281 2.33 -22.14 3.51
CA GLN A 281 1.22 -21.75 4.37
C GLN A 281 0.40 -20.61 3.77
N PHE A 282 1.08 -19.62 3.16
CA PHE A 282 0.41 -18.52 2.49
C PHE A 282 -0.43 -19.00 1.31
N ARG A 283 0.12 -19.83 0.42
CA ARG A 283 -0.62 -20.40 -0.70
C ARG A 283 -1.81 -21.23 -0.23
N ARG A 284 -1.63 -22.03 0.82
CA ARG A 284 -2.70 -22.80 1.43
C ARG A 284 -3.87 -21.91 1.87
N GLU A 285 -3.58 -20.81 2.58
CA GLU A 285 -4.63 -19.95 3.15
C GLU A 285 -5.22 -18.93 2.16
N PHE A 286 -4.40 -18.29 1.33
CA PHE A 286 -4.80 -17.18 0.45
C PHE A 286 -5.06 -17.59 -1.01
N SER A 287 -4.75 -18.83 -1.40
CA SER A 287 -4.98 -19.32 -2.76
C SER A 287 -5.80 -20.61 -2.81
N GLU A 288 -5.37 -21.68 -2.11
CA GLU A 288 -5.99 -23.01 -2.23
C GLU A 288 -7.32 -23.10 -1.45
N LYS A 289 -7.32 -22.62 -0.21
CA LYS A 289 -8.53 -22.59 0.63
C LYS A 289 -9.37 -21.34 0.41
N ALA A 290 -8.77 -20.25 -0.07
CA ALA A 290 -9.48 -19.01 -0.26
C ALA A 290 -10.54 -19.09 -1.36
N ARG A 291 -11.55 -18.23 -1.25
CA ARG A 291 -12.54 -18.00 -2.30
C ARG A 291 -12.31 -16.64 -2.93
N ARG A 292 -12.45 -16.60 -4.25
CA ARG A 292 -12.35 -15.36 -5.02
C ARG A 292 -13.74 -14.87 -5.34
N HIS A 293 -14.01 -13.61 -5.00
CA HIS A 293 -15.23 -12.92 -5.37
C HIS A 293 -14.87 -11.74 -6.26
N THR A 294 -15.41 -11.70 -7.47
CA THR A 294 -15.15 -10.64 -8.43
C THR A 294 -16.31 -9.67 -8.43
N TRP A 295 -16.05 -8.41 -8.12
CA TRP A 295 -17.03 -7.33 -8.20
C TRP A 295 -16.72 -6.43 -9.38
N PHE A 296 -17.73 -5.83 -9.99
CA PHE A 296 -17.51 -4.82 -11.03
C PHE A 296 -18.64 -3.81 -11.12
N ARG A 297 -18.28 -2.60 -11.54
CA ARG A 297 -19.24 -1.54 -11.84
C ARG A 297 -19.87 -1.79 -13.21
N HIS A 298 -21.19 -1.62 -13.31
CA HIS A 298 -21.93 -1.66 -14.58
C HIS A 298 -21.27 -0.82 -15.69
N ALA A 299 -21.56 -1.08 -16.97
CA ALA A 299 -21.07 -0.31 -18.11
C ALA A 299 -21.52 1.16 -18.05
N PRO A 300 -20.78 2.11 -18.66
CA PRO A 300 -21.15 3.53 -18.63
C PRO A 300 -22.57 3.75 -19.17
N THR A 301 -23.27 4.74 -18.61
CA THR A 301 -24.54 5.27 -19.12
C THR A 301 -24.29 6.64 -19.75
N ARG A 302 -25.28 7.19 -20.47
CA ARG A 302 -25.19 8.56 -21.02
C ARG A 302 -24.86 9.64 -19.99
N SER A 303 -25.25 9.42 -18.73
CA SER A 303 -25.04 10.35 -17.63
C SER A 303 -23.71 10.15 -16.90
N ASN A 304 -22.83 9.25 -17.37
CA ASN A 304 -21.48 9.05 -16.82
C ASN A 304 -20.38 9.81 -17.57
N GLY A 305 -20.70 10.52 -18.66
CA GLY A 305 -19.73 11.28 -19.44
C GLY A 305 -19.26 12.59 -18.78
N ALA A 306 -20.11 13.20 -17.95
CA ALA A 306 -19.79 14.44 -17.25
C ALA A 306 -19.05 14.18 -15.92
N VAL A 307 -18.12 15.06 -15.57
CA VAL A 307 -17.28 14.98 -14.35
C VAL A 307 -17.35 16.28 -13.55
N GLY A 308 -16.93 16.22 -12.28
CA GLY A 308 -16.88 17.40 -11.40
C GLY A 308 -18.27 17.99 -11.16
N GLU A 309 -18.39 19.32 -11.25
CA GLU A 309 -19.64 20.04 -11.01
C GLU A 309 -20.75 19.70 -12.02
N ALA A 310 -20.41 19.15 -13.20
CA ALA A 310 -21.37 18.71 -14.21
C ALA A 310 -21.81 17.25 -14.05
N ALA A 311 -21.20 16.48 -13.13
CA ALA A 311 -21.57 15.08 -12.92
C ALA A 311 -23.01 14.96 -12.39
N VAL A 312 -23.77 13.97 -12.84
CA VAL A 312 -25.18 13.78 -12.48
C VAL A 312 -25.32 12.72 -11.38
N PHE A 313 -26.10 13.04 -10.34
CA PHE A 313 -26.53 12.09 -9.32
C PHE A 313 -27.60 11.15 -9.87
N GLN A 314 -27.21 9.98 -10.39
CA GLN A 314 -28.18 9.05 -10.98
C GLN A 314 -29.04 8.34 -9.94
N GLY A 315 -28.41 7.79 -8.89
CA GLY A 315 -29.12 7.09 -7.81
C GLY A 315 -30.03 5.99 -8.33
N ALA A 316 -31.31 6.02 -7.95
CA ALA A 316 -32.33 5.09 -8.39
C ALA A 316 -32.83 5.33 -9.83
N ILE A 317 -32.51 6.48 -10.46
CA ILE A 317 -32.80 6.70 -11.88
C ILE A 317 -32.03 5.66 -12.67
N ASP A 318 -32.73 4.98 -13.59
CA ASP A 318 -32.22 3.82 -14.28
C ASP A 318 -32.08 4.04 -15.79
N PRO A 319 -31.13 4.90 -16.23
CA PRO A 319 -30.88 5.08 -17.64
C PRO A 319 -30.24 3.82 -18.23
N PRO A 320 -30.49 3.52 -19.51
CA PRO A 320 -29.84 2.40 -20.18
C PRO A 320 -28.32 2.63 -20.25
N ILE A 321 -27.57 1.51 -20.30
CA ILE A 321 -26.15 1.56 -20.60
C ILE A 321 -25.90 2.06 -22.02
N SER A 322 -24.80 2.78 -22.20
CA SER A 322 -24.27 3.16 -23.50
C SER A 322 -23.86 1.91 -24.29
N ALA A 323 -23.67 2.07 -25.60
CA ALA A 323 -23.15 0.99 -26.44
C ALA A 323 -21.79 0.50 -25.91
N THR A 324 -21.65 -0.82 -25.80
CA THR A 324 -20.40 -1.50 -25.39
C THR A 324 -19.97 -2.47 -26.49
N SER A 325 -18.68 -2.69 -26.59
CA SER A 325 -18.04 -3.73 -27.38
C SER A 325 -17.60 -4.92 -26.49
N PRO A 326 -17.32 -6.10 -27.07
CA PRO A 326 -16.71 -7.21 -26.32
C PRO A 326 -15.37 -6.84 -25.68
N ALA A 327 -14.59 -5.95 -26.31
CA ALA A 327 -13.28 -5.52 -25.81
C ALA A 327 -13.37 -4.75 -24.48
N ASP A 328 -14.49 -4.06 -24.22
CA ASP A 328 -14.71 -3.33 -22.96
C ASP A 328 -14.77 -4.28 -21.74
N PHE A 329 -15.08 -5.56 -21.97
CA PHE A 329 -15.14 -6.59 -20.93
C PHE A 329 -13.85 -7.38 -20.79
N GLU A 330 -12.84 -7.15 -21.63
CA GLU A 330 -11.59 -7.91 -21.62
C GLU A 330 -10.91 -7.99 -20.23
N PRO A 331 -10.82 -6.91 -19.43
CA PRO A 331 -10.27 -6.99 -18.08
C PRO A 331 -11.03 -7.97 -17.18
N LEU A 332 -12.36 -8.02 -17.30
CA LEU A 332 -13.20 -8.97 -16.55
C LEU A 332 -13.03 -10.39 -17.10
N ARG A 333 -12.91 -10.57 -18.42
CA ARG A 333 -12.65 -11.87 -19.03
C ARG A 333 -11.33 -12.47 -18.55
N LEU A 334 -10.26 -11.68 -18.54
CA LEU A 334 -8.96 -12.09 -18.05
C LEU A 334 -8.99 -12.43 -16.57
N ALA A 335 -9.66 -11.60 -15.76
CA ALA A 335 -9.79 -11.88 -14.32
C ALA A 335 -10.60 -13.15 -14.06
N LEU A 336 -11.65 -13.43 -14.84
CA LEU A 336 -12.50 -14.61 -14.66
C LEU A 336 -11.96 -15.88 -15.34
N ALA A 337 -10.91 -15.77 -16.16
CA ALA A 337 -10.34 -16.89 -16.89
C ALA A 337 -9.86 -17.98 -15.92
N GLY A 338 -10.32 -19.22 -16.14
CA GLY A 338 -9.96 -20.37 -15.31
C GLY A 338 -10.58 -20.37 -13.89
N GLN A 339 -11.45 -19.43 -13.57
CA GLN A 339 -12.16 -19.40 -12.29
C GLN A 339 -13.53 -20.07 -12.40
N THR A 340 -13.87 -20.89 -11.40
CA THR A 340 -15.24 -21.38 -11.21
C THR A 340 -16.06 -20.30 -10.52
N ILE A 341 -17.16 -19.89 -11.13
CA ILE A 341 -18.13 -18.96 -10.52
C ILE A 341 -19.36 -19.76 -10.09
N SER A 342 -19.50 -19.99 -8.79
CA SER A 342 -20.62 -20.75 -8.24
C SER A 342 -21.90 -19.92 -8.17
N ARG A 343 -21.76 -18.60 -7.99
CA ARG A 343 -22.90 -17.68 -7.83
C ARG A 343 -22.68 -16.37 -8.54
N ALA A 344 -23.78 -15.76 -8.97
CA ALA A 344 -23.76 -14.42 -9.50
C ALA A 344 -24.82 -13.55 -8.81
N TYR A 345 -24.49 -12.27 -8.62
CA TYR A 345 -25.38 -11.29 -8.02
C TYR A 345 -25.38 -10.01 -8.82
N ARG A 346 -26.51 -9.32 -8.79
CA ARG A 346 -26.64 -7.97 -9.35
C ARG A 346 -27.59 -7.12 -8.52
N SER A 347 -27.49 -5.82 -8.69
CA SER A 347 -28.52 -4.90 -8.19
C SER A 347 -29.86 -5.07 -8.94
N ARG A 348 -30.92 -4.43 -8.43
CA ARG A 348 -32.23 -4.38 -9.09
C ARG A 348 -32.25 -3.53 -10.36
N LEU A 349 -31.29 -2.61 -10.51
CA LEU A 349 -31.27 -1.63 -11.60
C LEU A 349 -30.85 -2.27 -12.94
N GLY A 350 -31.58 -1.92 -14.00
CA GLY A 350 -31.44 -2.42 -15.37
C GLY A 350 -30.04 -2.25 -15.91
N ARG A 351 -29.37 -1.11 -15.67
CA ARG A 351 -27.97 -0.91 -16.12
C ARG A 351 -26.99 -1.96 -15.58
N SER A 352 -27.22 -2.47 -14.37
CA SER A 352 -26.44 -3.56 -13.79
C SER A 352 -26.82 -4.90 -14.42
N GLY A 353 -28.11 -5.16 -14.63
CA GLY A 353 -28.61 -6.34 -15.34
C GLY A 353 -28.07 -6.47 -16.77
N ASP A 354 -28.19 -5.41 -17.57
CA ASP A 354 -27.72 -5.39 -18.95
C ASP A 354 -26.21 -5.61 -19.05
N SER A 355 -25.44 -4.98 -18.15
CA SER A 355 -23.99 -5.13 -18.11
C SER A 355 -23.59 -6.55 -17.74
N PHE A 356 -24.25 -7.15 -16.74
CA PHE A 356 -24.03 -8.52 -16.34
C PHE A 356 -24.35 -9.50 -17.47
N ASN A 357 -25.49 -9.33 -18.13
CA ASN A 357 -25.91 -10.18 -19.24
C ASN A 357 -24.93 -10.11 -20.42
N ARG A 358 -24.42 -8.92 -20.76
CA ARG A 358 -23.39 -8.76 -21.79
C ARG A 358 -22.10 -9.50 -21.43
N LEU A 359 -21.60 -9.36 -20.19
CA LEU A 359 -20.44 -10.14 -19.74
C LEU A 359 -20.70 -11.65 -19.83
N ARG A 360 -21.87 -12.11 -19.34
CA ARG A 360 -22.29 -13.51 -19.37
C ARG A 360 -22.36 -14.09 -20.79
N THR A 361 -22.77 -13.30 -21.79
CA THR A 361 -22.75 -13.74 -23.20
C THR A 361 -21.33 -13.93 -23.74
N SER A 362 -20.35 -13.23 -23.18
CA SER A 362 -18.96 -13.34 -23.61
C SER A 362 -18.20 -14.44 -22.86
N VAL A 363 -18.50 -14.69 -21.58
CA VAL A 363 -17.79 -15.64 -20.73
C VAL A 363 -18.68 -16.82 -20.37
N SER A 364 -18.28 -18.03 -20.77
CA SER A 364 -18.99 -19.26 -20.43
C SER A 364 -18.84 -19.60 -18.94
N GLY A 365 -19.80 -20.37 -18.41
CA GLY A 365 -19.76 -20.85 -17.02
C GLY A 365 -20.22 -19.85 -15.96
N ILE A 366 -20.63 -18.64 -16.35
CA ILE A 366 -21.25 -17.67 -15.44
C ILE A 366 -22.74 -18.03 -15.23
N PRO A 367 -23.20 -18.27 -13.99
CA PRO A 367 -24.61 -18.58 -13.71
C PRO A 367 -25.51 -17.35 -13.87
N GLU A 368 -26.83 -17.57 -13.91
CA GLU A 368 -27.81 -16.47 -13.83
C GLU A 368 -27.64 -15.69 -12.52
N ALA A 369 -27.77 -14.36 -12.60
CA ALA A 369 -27.57 -13.50 -11.45
C ALA A 369 -28.81 -13.44 -10.56
N VAL A 370 -28.63 -13.67 -9.26
CA VAL A 370 -29.62 -13.36 -8.24
C VAL A 370 -29.66 -11.84 -8.04
N THR A 371 -30.87 -11.29 -8.03
CA THR A 371 -31.06 -9.86 -7.80
C THR A 371 -31.09 -9.57 -6.29
N ASP A 372 -30.27 -8.63 -5.84
CA ASP A 372 -30.14 -8.29 -4.42
C ASP A 372 -30.27 -6.77 -4.19
N PRO A 373 -31.25 -6.30 -3.39
CA PRO A 373 -31.46 -4.88 -3.12
C PRO A 373 -30.31 -4.23 -2.34
N ARG A 374 -29.50 -5.00 -1.61
CA ARG A 374 -28.32 -4.48 -0.90
C ARG A 374 -27.23 -4.01 -1.86
N LEU A 375 -27.32 -4.35 -3.15
CA LEU A 375 -26.38 -3.98 -4.20
C LEU A 375 -26.85 -2.78 -5.03
N ASP A 376 -27.98 -2.15 -4.72
CA ASP A 376 -28.47 -0.98 -5.46
C ASP A 376 -27.54 0.24 -5.31
N GLU A 377 -27.58 1.16 -6.26
CA GLU A 377 -26.85 2.42 -6.10
C GLU A 377 -27.39 3.19 -4.87
N ILE A 378 -26.57 4.06 -4.31
CA ILE A 378 -27.04 4.96 -3.24
C ILE A 378 -28.28 5.72 -3.68
N ARG A 379 -29.26 5.87 -2.78
CA ARG A 379 -30.42 6.74 -3.03
C ARG A 379 -30.02 8.19 -2.77
N TYR A 380 -29.93 8.99 -3.83
CA TYR A 380 -29.59 10.42 -3.71
C TYR A 380 -30.80 11.31 -3.38
N GLY A 381 -31.99 10.72 -3.23
CA GLY A 381 -33.21 11.41 -2.83
C GLY A 381 -33.52 12.59 -3.75
N ALA A 382 -33.74 13.77 -3.18
CA ALA A 382 -34.04 14.99 -3.94
C ALA A 382 -32.90 15.47 -4.87
N CYS A 383 -31.68 14.93 -4.72
CA CYS A 383 -30.58 15.22 -5.64
C CYS A 383 -30.60 14.36 -6.91
N GLU A 384 -31.44 13.33 -7.00
CA GLU A 384 -31.49 12.46 -8.19
C GLU A 384 -31.83 13.24 -9.47
N GLY A 385 -31.02 13.07 -10.50
CA GLY A 385 -31.16 13.76 -11.78
C GLY A 385 -30.49 15.13 -11.84
N LEU A 386 -30.10 15.70 -10.70
CA LEU A 386 -29.36 16.96 -10.65
C LEU A 386 -27.88 16.75 -10.96
N THR A 387 -27.27 17.75 -11.58
CA THR A 387 -25.81 17.90 -11.58
C THR A 387 -25.30 18.25 -10.17
N VAL A 388 -24.01 18.04 -9.92
CA VAL A 388 -23.37 18.45 -8.67
C VAL A 388 -23.54 19.95 -8.41
N SER A 389 -23.42 20.79 -9.44
CA SER A 389 -23.62 22.24 -9.33
C SER A 389 -25.06 22.60 -8.95
N GLU A 390 -26.06 21.97 -9.58
CA GLU A 390 -27.47 22.20 -9.28
C GLU A 390 -27.83 21.73 -7.88
N ALA A 391 -27.36 20.54 -7.49
CA ALA A 391 -27.55 20.02 -6.14
C ALA A 391 -26.89 20.93 -5.09
N ARG A 392 -25.71 21.50 -5.39
CA ARG A 392 -25.01 22.45 -4.51
C ARG A 392 -25.80 23.74 -4.32
N ALA A 393 -26.40 24.26 -5.39
CA ALA A 393 -27.26 25.43 -5.31
C ALA A 393 -28.58 25.14 -4.57
N ALA A 394 -29.20 23.98 -4.80
CA ALA A 394 -30.47 23.59 -4.20
C ALA A 394 -30.34 23.15 -2.73
N HIS A 395 -29.19 22.57 -2.36
CA HIS A 395 -28.97 21.94 -1.05
C HIS A 395 -27.61 22.33 -0.43
N PRO A 396 -27.31 23.62 -0.22
CA PRO A 396 -26.01 24.08 0.26
C PRO A 396 -25.61 23.52 1.64
N GLY A 397 -26.60 23.16 2.48
CA GLY A 397 -26.35 22.53 3.78
C GLY A 397 -25.70 21.15 3.68
N LEU A 398 -26.04 20.37 2.65
CA LEU A 398 -25.45 19.05 2.37
C LEU A 398 -23.94 19.17 2.11
N PHE A 399 -23.57 20.07 1.20
CA PHE A 399 -22.18 20.30 0.83
C PHE A 399 -21.37 20.95 1.94
N SER A 400 -22.00 21.82 2.74
CA SER A 400 -21.38 22.41 3.93
C SER A 400 -21.06 21.35 4.99
N ALA A 401 -21.92 20.34 5.14
CA ALA A 401 -21.67 19.22 6.03
C ALA A 401 -20.54 18.32 5.52
N TRP A 402 -20.50 17.98 4.23
CA TRP A 402 -19.35 17.26 3.66
C TRP A 402 -18.03 18.02 3.79
N ALA A 403 -18.03 19.35 3.65
CA ALA A 403 -16.83 20.16 3.86
C ALA A 403 -16.27 20.09 5.29
N ARG A 404 -17.12 19.75 6.28
CA ARG A 404 -16.71 19.48 7.66
C ARG A 404 -16.32 18.02 7.91
N GLY A 405 -16.45 17.15 6.91
CA GLY A 405 -16.22 15.71 7.04
C GLY A 405 -17.41 14.94 7.64
N ASP A 406 -18.59 15.55 7.72
CA ASP A 406 -19.80 14.87 8.19
C ASP A 406 -20.34 13.89 7.11
N ASP A 407 -21.13 12.89 7.52
CA ASP A 407 -21.88 11.98 6.62
C ASP A 407 -23.40 12.23 6.72
N PRO A 408 -23.90 13.38 6.22
CA PRO A 408 -25.33 13.69 6.22
C PRO A 408 -26.09 12.79 5.24
N PRO A 409 -27.37 12.48 5.51
CA PRO A 409 -28.22 11.84 4.52
C PRO A 409 -28.45 12.80 3.35
N PHE A 410 -28.57 12.27 2.14
CA PHE A 410 -29.09 13.05 1.02
C PHE A 410 -30.54 13.53 1.32
N PRO A 411 -30.91 14.75 0.90
CA PRO A 411 -32.24 15.33 1.17
C PRO A 411 -33.37 14.50 0.53
N GLY A 412 -34.60 14.63 1.04
CA GLY A 412 -35.76 13.93 0.47
C GLY A 412 -35.78 12.42 0.74
N GLY A 413 -35.21 11.96 1.86
CA GLY A 413 -35.19 10.54 2.25
C GLY A 413 -34.07 9.73 1.59
N GLY A 414 -33.01 10.39 1.13
CA GLY A 414 -31.82 9.74 0.60
C GLY A 414 -30.95 9.09 1.68
N GLU A 415 -29.95 8.33 1.24
CA GLU A 415 -29.05 7.55 2.09
C GLU A 415 -27.81 8.34 2.51
N ARG A 416 -27.13 7.86 3.55
CA ARG A 416 -25.75 8.22 3.91
C ARG A 416 -24.76 7.25 3.29
N MET A 417 -23.47 7.59 3.27
CA MET A 417 -22.43 6.60 2.97
C MET A 417 -22.46 5.45 4.00
N ALA A 418 -22.68 5.75 5.28
CA ALA A 418 -22.80 4.76 6.35
C ALA A 418 -23.96 3.77 6.13
N ASP A 419 -25.07 4.22 5.55
CA ASP A 419 -26.23 3.36 5.23
C ASP A 419 -25.86 2.35 4.13
N VAL A 420 -25.18 2.83 3.07
CA VAL A 420 -24.67 1.98 1.98
C VAL A 420 -23.65 0.96 2.52
N ARG A 421 -22.72 1.41 3.36
CA ARG A 421 -21.73 0.53 3.99
C ARG A 421 -22.38 -0.54 4.85
N GLY A 422 -23.44 -0.20 5.61
CA GLY A 422 -24.18 -1.16 6.41
C GLY A 422 -24.78 -2.31 5.58
N ARG A 423 -25.42 -1.99 4.45
CA ARG A 423 -25.99 -3.02 3.55
C ARG A 423 -24.91 -3.81 2.80
N VAL A 424 -23.79 -3.18 2.42
CA VAL A 424 -22.65 -3.89 1.81
C VAL A 424 -22.04 -4.87 2.81
N ARG A 425 -21.84 -4.48 4.07
CA ARG A 425 -21.35 -5.37 5.12
C ARG A 425 -22.28 -6.56 5.32
N SER A 426 -23.60 -6.31 5.42
CA SER A 426 -24.59 -7.39 5.49
C SER A 426 -24.52 -8.36 4.31
N PHE A 427 -24.28 -7.86 3.09
CA PHE A 427 -24.08 -8.71 1.90
C PHE A 427 -22.78 -9.53 2.00
N LEU A 428 -21.67 -8.91 2.41
CA LEU A 428 -20.38 -9.58 2.57
C LEU A 428 -20.41 -10.66 3.66
N ASP A 429 -21.09 -10.42 4.77
CA ASP A 429 -21.26 -11.39 5.85
C ASP A 429 -21.98 -12.65 5.34
N GLU A 430 -23.04 -12.48 4.54
CA GLU A 430 -23.74 -13.59 3.90
C GLU A 430 -22.86 -14.30 2.87
N CYS A 431 -22.16 -13.57 2.00
CA CYS A 431 -21.24 -14.17 1.04
C CYS A 431 -20.14 -14.99 1.73
N SER A 432 -19.60 -14.48 2.83
CA SER A 432 -18.54 -15.12 3.60
C SER A 432 -19.04 -16.38 4.30
N ALA A 433 -20.27 -16.37 4.83
CA ALA A 433 -20.89 -17.55 5.46
C ALA A 433 -21.14 -18.69 4.47
N ARG A 434 -21.29 -18.41 3.17
CA ARG A 434 -21.55 -19.42 2.14
C ARG A 434 -20.29 -20.06 1.56
N ASP A 435 -19.15 -19.36 1.61
CA ASP A 435 -17.87 -19.82 1.05
C ASP A 435 -17.93 -20.17 -0.47
N ASP A 436 -18.84 -19.51 -1.21
CA ASP A 436 -19.06 -19.73 -2.65
C ASP A 436 -18.39 -18.62 -3.49
N PRO A 437 -17.47 -18.93 -4.43
CA PRO A 437 -16.94 -17.95 -5.37
C PRO A 437 -18.06 -17.25 -6.14
N SER A 438 -18.02 -15.90 -6.18
CA SER A 438 -19.13 -15.13 -6.72
C SER A 438 -18.71 -14.01 -7.66
N LEU A 439 -19.57 -13.73 -8.65
CA LEU A 439 -19.48 -12.55 -9.51
C LEU A 439 -20.57 -11.55 -9.14
N VAL A 440 -20.22 -10.28 -8.92
CA VAL A 440 -21.15 -9.24 -8.47
C VAL A 440 -21.10 -8.04 -9.40
N CYS A 441 -22.23 -7.68 -10.02
CA CYS A 441 -22.38 -6.44 -10.76
C CYS A 441 -23.12 -5.39 -9.91
N THR A 442 -22.53 -4.21 -9.74
CA THR A 442 -23.12 -3.14 -8.92
C THR A 442 -22.70 -1.75 -9.42
N HIS A 443 -22.67 -0.75 -8.53
CA HIS A 443 -22.59 0.67 -8.84
C HIS A 443 -21.44 1.36 -8.14
N ASN A 444 -21.33 2.66 -8.39
CA ASN A 444 -20.20 3.46 -7.96
C ASN A 444 -20.11 3.56 -6.43
N VAL A 445 -21.20 3.95 -5.75
CA VAL A 445 -21.12 4.20 -4.30
C VAL A 445 -21.06 2.91 -3.49
N VAL A 446 -21.66 1.84 -4.00
CA VAL A 446 -21.52 0.49 -3.42
C VAL A 446 -20.06 0.04 -3.44
N LEU A 447 -19.35 0.21 -4.57
CA LEU A 447 -17.93 -0.15 -4.66
C LEU A 447 -17.04 0.79 -3.86
N ARG A 448 -17.40 2.07 -3.71
CA ARG A 448 -16.72 2.99 -2.77
C ARG A 448 -16.84 2.51 -1.33
N ALA A 449 -18.04 2.11 -0.91
CA ALA A 449 -18.26 1.56 0.42
C ALA A 449 -17.48 0.24 0.63
N LEU A 450 -17.48 -0.66 -0.36
CA LEU A 450 -16.72 -1.91 -0.33
C LEU A 450 -15.22 -1.68 -0.19
N VAL A 451 -14.64 -0.84 -1.06
CA VAL A 451 -13.21 -0.51 -1.04
C VAL A 451 -12.85 0.21 0.25
N GLY A 452 -13.68 1.18 0.67
CA GLY A 452 -13.45 1.93 1.90
C GLY A 452 -13.40 1.04 3.13
N GLU A 453 -14.33 0.10 3.24
CA GLU A 453 -14.36 -0.92 4.30
C GLU A 453 -13.12 -1.81 4.28
N LEU A 454 -12.74 -2.36 3.11
CA LEU A 454 -11.66 -3.36 3.03
C LEU A 454 -10.26 -2.77 3.07
N MET A 455 -10.08 -1.53 2.61
CA MET A 455 -8.79 -0.85 2.57
C MET A 455 -8.58 0.12 3.74
N GLY A 456 -9.59 0.37 4.57
CA GLY A 456 -9.47 1.33 5.67
C GLY A 456 -9.37 2.77 5.20
N VAL A 457 -10.05 3.12 4.09
CA VAL A 457 -10.14 4.52 3.65
C VAL A 457 -10.93 5.30 4.71
N PRO A 458 -10.45 6.46 5.21
CA PRO A 458 -11.15 7.22 6.21
C PRO A 458 -12.56 7.60 5.77
N LEU A 459 -13.50 7.54 6.72
CA LEU A 459 -14.86 8.04 6.53
C LEU A 459 -14.84 9.46 5.99
N GLY A 460 -15.68 9.71 4.98
CA GLY A 460 -15.77 11.00 4.31
C GLY A 460 -14.75 11.17 3.18
N GLN A 461 -13.80 10.25 2.98
CA GLN A 461 -12.84 10.29 1.87
C GLN A 461 -13.15 9.29 0.74
N GLU A 462 -14.13 8.40 0.93
CA GLU A 462 -14.47 7.37 -0.06
C GLU A 462 -14.97 7.96 -1.37
N HIS A 463 -15.51 9.19 -1.35
CA HIS A 463 -15.93 9.91 -2.55
C HIS A 463 -14.77 10.30 -3.48
N HIS A 464 -13.52 10.29 -3.00
CA HIS A 464 -12.33 10.46 -3.83
C HIS A 464 -12.00 9.21 -4.65
N LEU A 465 -12.45 8.03 -4.21
CA LEU A 465 -12.22 6.80 -4.96
C LEU A 465 -12.85 6.88 -6.36
N ARG A 466 -12.04 6.65 -7.38
CA ARG A 466 -12.45 6.65 -8.78
C ARG A 466 -12.74 5.22 -9.22
N ILE A 467 -13.99 4.80 -9.10
CA ILE A 467 -14.39 3.43 -9.46
C ILE A 467 -14.50 3.30 -11.00
N PRO A 468 -13.55 2.63 -11.69
CA PRO A 468 -13.68 2.37 -13.12
C PRO A 468 -14.90 1.51 -13.46
N HIS A 469 -15.48 1.76 -14.63
CA HIS A 469 -16.48 0.88 -15.22
C HIS A 469 -15.82 -0.40 -15.76
N LEU A 470 -16.51 -1.54 -15.64
CA LEU A 470 -16.12 -2.82 -16.25
C LEU A 470 -14.71 -3.32 -15.89
N ARG A 471 -14.16 -2.89 -14.75
CA ARG A 471 -12.91 -3.43 -14.19
C ARG A 471 -13.19 -4.38 -13.03
N PRO A 472 -12.40 -5.44 -12.88
CA PRO A 472 -12.54 -6.39 -11.77
C PRO A 472 -12.03 -5.78 -10.46
N PHE A 473 -12.83 -5.96 -9.41
CA PHE A 473 -12.44 -5.78 -8.02
C PHE A 473 -12.45 -7.17 -7.39
N THR A 474 -11.27 -7.79 -7.29
CA THR A 474 -11.13 -9.15 -6.75
C THR A 474 -11.02 -9.08 -5.24
N LEU A 475 -11.84 -9.87 -4.56
CA LEU A 475 -11.81 -10.07 -3.13
C LEU A 475 -11.33 -11.50 -2.87
N VAL A 476 -10.37 -11.66 -1.96
CA VAL A 476 -9.87 -12.93 -1.47
C VAL A 476 -10.46 -13.15 -0.08
N ALA A 477 -11.43 -14.05 0.03
CA ALA A 477 -12.02 -14.47 1.29
C ALA A 477 -11.26 -15.69 1.82
N THR A 478 -10.73 -15.57 3.04
CA THR A 478 -10.03 -16.64 3.75
C THR A 478 -10.90 -17.13 4.90
N ALA A 479 -10.85 -18.44 5.17
CA ALA A 479 -11.58 -19.03 6.30
C ALA A 479 -11.08 -18.50 7.66
N THR A 480 -9.80 -18.11 7.73
CA THR A 480 -9.11 -17.77 8.98
C THR A 480 -9.00 -16.26 9.22
N PHE A 481 -8.69 -15.47 8.18
CA PHE A 481 -8.29 -14.07 8.31
C PHE A 481 -9.33 -13.09 7.73
N GLY A 482 -10.47 -13.60 7.29
CA GLY A 482 -11.52 -12.80 6.66
C GLY A 482 -11.18 -12.41 5.22
N MET A 483 -11.72 -11.28 4.78
CA MET A 483 -11.72 -10.87 3.38
C MET A 483 -10.76 -9.71 3.10
N PHE A 484 -10.07 -9.80 1.97
CA PHE A 484 -9.08 -8.82 1.49
C PHE A 484 -9.38 -8.38 0.07
N LEU A 485 -9.07 -7.13 -0.25
CA LEU A 485 -9.04 -6.66 -1.62
C LEU A 485 -7.71 -7.06 -2.29
N ASP A 486 -7.75 -7.45 -3.55
CA ASP A 486 -6.60 -7.94 -4.32
C ASP A 486 -6.66 -7.41 -5.76
N LEU A 487 -6.34 -6.12 -5.94
CA LEU A 487 -6.47 -5.38 -7.20
C LEU A 487 -5.24 -5.54 -8.09
N ASP A 488 -5.37 -5.46 -9.42
CA ASP A 488 -4.19 -5.26 -10.25
C ASP A 488 -3.65 -3.81 -10.15
N ASP A 489 -2.36 -3.61 -10.51
CA ASP A 489 -1.72 -2.29 -10.43
C ASP A 489 -2.47 -1.20 -11.24
N PRO A 490 -2.96 -1.46 -12.48
CA PRO A 490 -3.74 -0.47 -13.21
C PRO A 490 -5.02 -0.05 -12.50
N THR A 491 -5.77 -1.00 -11.93
CA THR A 491 -7.01 -0.74 -11.22
C THR A 491 -6.74 0.02 -9.93
N GLU A 492 -5.74 -0.37 -9.15
CA GLU A 492 -5.35 0.35 -7.93
C GLU A 492 -4.93 1.79 -8.22
N ARG A 493 -4.07 1.98 -9.24
CA ARG A 493 -3.60 3.31 -9.66
C ARG A 493 -4.77 4.21 -10.06
N GLN A 494 -5.71 3.69 -10.85
CA GLN A 494 -6.88 4.45 -11.24
C GLN A 494 -7.78 4.76 -10.04
N LEU A 495 -8.05 3.76 -9.20
CA LEU A 495 -8.92 3.83 -8.04
C LEU A 495 -8.50 4.94 -7.06
N PHE A 496 -7.20 5.00 -6.74
CA PHE A 496 -6.65 5.95 -5.78
C PHE A 496 -6.05 7.20 -6.43
N SER A 497 -6.25 7.41 -7.74
CA SER A 497 -5.68 8.54 -8.48
C SER A 497 -5.99 9.91 -7.87
N ALA A 498 -7.18 10.10 -7.29
CA ALA A 498 -7.57 11.37 -6.67
C ALA A 498 -6.89 11.65 -5.31
N PHE A 499 -6.27 10.63 -4.69
CA PHE A 499 -5.47 10.82 -3.48
C PHE A 499 -4.06 11.31 -3.77
N PHE A 500 -3.63 11.28 -5.04
CA PHE A 500 -2.37 11.85 -5.44
C PHE A 500 -2.44 13.38 -5.47
N LYS A 501 -1.80 14.02 -4.51
CA LYS A 501 -1.69 15.49 -4.47
C LYS A 501 -0.44 15.92 -5.22
N LYS A 502 -0.62 16.39 -6.45
CA LYS A 502 0.43 17.15 -7.13
C LYS A 502 0.49 18.55 -6.49
N PRO A 503 1.68 19.11 -6.20
CA PRO A 503 1.77 20.50 -5.73
C PRO A 503 1.09 21.42 -6.74
N ALA A 504 0.49 22.51 -6.26
CA ALA A 504 0.11 23.61 -7.14
C ALA A 504 1.41 24.14 -7.78
N GLY A 505 1.48 24.11 -9.10
CA GLY A 505 2.61 24.62 -9.88
C GLY A 505 2.65 26.14 -9.91
#